data_AF-A0A4R6T8Q0-F1
#
_entry.id   AF-A0A4R6T8Q0-F1
#
_cell.length_a   1.000
_cell.length_b   1.000
_cell.length_c   1.000
_cell.angle_alpha   90.00
_cell.angle_beta   90.00
_cell.angle_gamma   90.00
#
_symmetry.space_group_name_H-M   'P 1'
#
loop_
_entity.id
_entity.type
_entity.pdbx_description
1 polymer ?
#
loop_
_entity_poly.entity_id
_entity_poly.type
_entity_poly.pdbx_seq_one_letter_code
_entity_poly.pdbx_strand_id
1 'polypeptide(L)'
;MKRHILLSFFLLASTISFASDCLRIRNLKKAQKEEFLDSDLIFIGKTISINLDGSYELEVIEILKGTLAASTVLGGIHDKLFGMTPFEIGETWLVYTIKNQDGTVTIPNCGLSRSTRFPFYYGSPYLPPPPPPLEFSLPIFELEIIWLKNQKRALKELQREVERIRKWVKRDKEV
;
A
#
# COMPACT_ATOMS: atom_id res chain seq x y z
N MET A 1 -30.92 -38.27 -11.26
CA MET A 1 -29.54 -38.26 -10.70
C MET A 1 -28.48 -37.73 -11.67
N LYS A 2 -28.27 -38.33 -12.86
CA LYS A 2 -27.19 -37.91 -13.80
C LYS A 2 -27.25 -36.44 -14.24
N ARG A 3 -28.45 -35.87 -14.42
CA ARG A 3 -28.66 -34.46 -14.82
C ARG A 3 -28.29 -33.45 -13.73
N HIS A 4 -28.45 -33.81 -12.45
CA HIS A 4 -28.07 -32.93 -11.33
C HIS A 4 -26.55 -32.90 -11.15
N ILE A 5 -25.85 -34.02 -11.38
CA ILE A 5 -24.39 -34.10 -11.33
C ILE A 5 -23.75 -33.19 -12.39
N LEU A 6 -24.29 -33.17 -13.61
CA LEU A 6 -23.84 -32.27 -14.69
C LEU A 6 -24.06 -30.80 -14.34
N LEU A 7 -25.18 -30.47 -13.69
CA LEU A 7 -25.48 -29.10 -13.26
C LEU A 7 -24.53 -28.63 -12.15
N SER A 8 -24.21 -29.50 -11.19
CA SER A 8 -23.22 -29.25 -10.14
C SER A 8 -21.83 -29.01 -10.71
N PHE A 9 -21.43 -29.78 -11.73
CA PHE A 9 -20.13 -29.65 -12.37
C PHE A 9 -20.00 -28.33 -13.16
N PHE A 10 -21.09 -27.88 -13.79
CA PHE A 10 -21.11 -26.59 -14.51
C PHE A 10 -21.01 -25.38 -13.56
N LEU A 11 -21.65 -25.46 -12.38
CA LEU A 11 -21.56 -24.43 -11.34
C LEU A 11 -20.18 -24.31 -10.68
N LEU A 12 -19.43 -25.41 -10.60
CA LEU A 12 -18.06 -25.43 -10.08
C LEU A 12 -17.03 -24.88 -11.08
N ALA A 13 -17.30 -24.98 -12.38
CA ALA A 13 -16.41 -24.46 -13.43
C ALA A 13 -16.51 -22.94 -13.63
N SER A 14 -17.53 -22.28 -13.07
CA SER A 14 -17.75 -20.83 -13.24
C SER A 14 -17.06 -19.94 -12.21
N THR A 15 -16.22 -20.47 -11.32
CA THR A 15 -15.49 -19.65 -10.36
C THR A 15 -14.23 -19.07 -11.01
N ILE A 16 -14.30 -17.78 -11.38
CA ILE A 16 -13.12 -17.02 -11.77
C ILE A 16 -12.40 -16.61 -10.48
N SER A 17 -11.17 -17.08 -10.30
CA SER A 17 -10.31 -16.66 -9.19
C SER A 17 -9.40 -15.53 -9.69
N PHE A 18 -9.51 -14.36 -9.07
CA PHE A 18 -8.57 -13.26 -9.26
C PHE A 18 -7.51 -13.34 -8.17
N ALA A 19 -6.32 -13.84 -8.53
CA ALA A 19 -5.12 -13.69 -7.71
C ALA A 19 -4.36 -12.48 -8.24
N SER A 20 -3.93 -11.57 -7.36
CA SER A 20 -2.98 -10.54 -7.79
C SER A 20 -1.57 -11.11 -7.81
N ASP A 21 -0.84 -10.86 -8.90
CA ASP A 21 0.56 -11.26 -9.03
C ASP A 21 1.52 -10.17 -8.48
N CYS A 22 1.26 -9.67 -7.27
CA CYS A 22 2.19 -8.73 -6.64
C CYS A 22 3.55 -9.42 -6.38
N LEU A 23 4.62 -8.88 -6.97
CA LEU A 23 5.95 -9.43 -6.79
C LEU A 23 6.52 -9.05 -5.42
N ARG A 24 7.03 -10.04 -4.69
CA ARG A 24 7.70 -9.80 -3.40
C ARG A 24 8.95 -8.93 -3.62
N ILE A 25 9.01 -7.80 -2.93
CA ILE A 25 10.14 -6.87 -3.00
C ILE A 25 11.34 -7.49 -2.30
N ARG A 26 12.38 -7.85 -3.08
CA ARG A 26 13.64 -8.42 -2.59
C ARG A 26 14.69 -7.36 -2.27
N ASN A 27 14.68 -6.25 -3.01
CA ASN A 27 15.62 -5.15 -2.83
C ASN A 27 14.84 -3.82 -2.75
N LEU A 28 14.60 -3.39 -1.52
CA LEU A 28 13.81 -2.18 -1.25
C LEU A 28 14.42 -0.93 -1.88
N LYS A 29 15.76 -0.76 -1.86
CA LYS A 29 16.40 0.44 -2.44
C LYS A 29 16.19 0.53 -3.95
N LYS A 30 16.22 -0.63 -4.64
CA LYS A 30 15.96 -0.71 -6.07
C LYS A 30 14.48 -0.38 -6.34
N ALA A 31 13.55 -1.04 -5.64
CA ALA A 31 12.11 -0.79 -5.78
C ALA A 31 11.74 0.67 -5.52
N GLN A 32 12.29 1.30 -4.48
CA GLN A 32 12.08 2.73 -4.19
C GLN A 32 12.54 3.65 -5.32
N LYS A 33 13.64 3.30 -5.99
CA LYS A 33 14.15 4.07 -7.12
C LYS A 33 13.26 3.87 -8.36
N GLU A 34 12.81 2.65 -8.62
CA GLU A 34 11.89 2.33 -9.72
C GLU A 34 10.55 3.07 -9.52
N GLU A 35 9.91 2.91 -8.37
CA GLU A 35 8.67 3.63 -8.01
C GLU A 35 8.84 5.15 -8.08
N PHE A 36 10.00 5.67 -7.67
CA PHE A 36 10.29 7.09 -7.82
C PHE A 36 10.32 7.52 -9.29
N LEU A 37 10.92 6.74 -10.17
CA LEU A 37 11.03 7.06 -11.59
C LEU A 37 9.68 6.93 -12.29
N ASP A 38 8.95 5.85 -12.00
CA ASP A 38 7.71 5.46 -12.67
C ASP A 38 6.50 6.26 -12.18
N SER A 39 6.56 6.89 -11.01
CA SER A 39 5.46 7.71 -10.49
C SER A 39 5.47 9.12 -11.06
N ASP A 40 4.33 9.55 -11.58
CA ASP A 40 4.12 10.92 -12.06
C ASP A 40 3.97 11.92 -10.91
N LEU A 41 3.30 11.48 -9.83
CA LEU A 41 3.07 12.27 -8.62
C LEU A 41 3.37 11.41 -7.40
N ILE A 42 4.13 11.98 -6.47
CA ILE A 42 4.43 11.38 -5.16
C ILE A 42 4.10 12.41 -4.09
N PHE A 43 3.32 12.03 -3.09
CA PHE A 43 2.90 12.96 -2.04
C PHE A 43 2.73 12.27 -0.69
N ILE A 44 2.70 13.08 0.36
CA ILE A 44 2.23 12.70 1.69
C ILE A 44 0.80 13.18 1.81
N GLY A 45 -0.12 12.26 2.06
CA GLY A 45 -1.54 12.55 2.23
C GLY A 45 -2.07 12.12 3.58
N LYS A 46 -3.23 12.64 3.97
CA LYS A 46 -3.96 12.25 5.18
C LYS A 46 -5.38 11.88 4.81
N THR A 47 -5.84 10.77 5.36
CA THR A 47 -7.20 10.29 5.12
C THR A 47 -8.20 11.22 5.76
N ILE A 48 -9.17 11.72 5.00
CA ILE A 48 -10.22 12.63 5.49
C ILE A 48 -11.61 12.01 5.45
N SER A 49 -11.84 11.02 4.58
CA SER A 49 -13.08 10.24 4.55
C SER A 49 -12.80 8.78 4.20
N ILE A 50 -13.62 7.89 4.76
CA ILE A 50 -13.67 6.46 4.45
C ILE A 50 -15.15 6.09 4.37
N ASN A 51 -15.56 5.58 3.22
CA ASN A 51 -16.95 5.20 2.94
C ASN A 51 -17.15 3.69 3.11
N LEU A 52 -18.41 3.29 3.31
CA LEU A 52 -18.80 1.88 3.51
C LEU A 52 -18.54 1.00 2.28
N ASP A 53 -18.46 1.59 1.09
CA ASP A 53 -18.13 0.90 -0.15
C ASP A 53 -16.61 0.68 -0.33
N GLY A 54 -15.80 1.16 0.62
CA GLY A 54 -14.34 1.08 0.60
C GLY A 54 -13.68 2.24 -0.16
N SER A 55 -14.45 3.20 -0.70
CA SER A 55 -13.86 4.42 -1.21
C SER A 55 -13.32 5.30 -0.08
N TYR A 56 -12.28 6.07 -0.36
CA TYR A 56 -11.66 6.97 0.61
C TYR A 56 -11.13 8.21 -0.08
N GLU A 57 -10.89 9.24 0.70
CA GLU A 57 -10.33 10.51 0.25
C GLU A 57 -9.07 10.86 1.03
N LEU A 58 -8.06 11.32 0.32
CA LEU A 58 -6.83 11.85 0.89
C LEU A 58 -6.74 13.36 0.66
N GLU A 59 -6.49 14.09 1.75
CA GLU A 59 -5.98 15.46 1.69
C GLU A 59 -4.47 15.43 1.48
N VAL A 60 -3.98 16.10 0.44
CA VAL A 60 -2.54 16.22 0.18
C VAL A 60 -1.90 17.22 1.15
N ILE A 61 -0.97 16.75 1.99
CA ILE A 61 -0.24 17.58 2.95
C ILE A 61 1.08 18.10 2.36
N GLU A 62 1.80 17.25 1.62
CA GLU A 62 3.09 17.62 1.03
C GLU A 62 3.25 16.94 -0.33
N ILE A 63 3.53 17.72 -1.37
CA ILE A 63 3.92 17.17 -2.67
C ILE A 63 5.42 16.94 -2.67
N LEU A 64 5.84 15.68 -2.86
CA LEU A 64 7.24 15.29 -2.92
C LEU A 64 7.77 15.34 -4.36
N LYS A 65 7.01 14.79 -5.33
CA LYS A 65 7.34 14.79 -6.77
C LYS A 65 6.06 15.12 -7.55
N GLY A 66 6.21 15.82 -8.68
CA GLY A 66 5.10 16.16 -9.58
C GLY A 66 4.44 17.50 -9.23
N THR A 67 3.35 17.81 -9.92
CA THR A 67 2.54 19.01 -9.70
C THR A 67 1.07 18.62 -9.54
N LEU A 68 0.41 19.27 -8.60
CA LEU A 68 -1.01 19.12 -8.34
C LEU A 68 -1.56 20.50 -8.00
N ALA A 69 -2.81 20.79 -8.37
CA ALA A 69 -3.45 22.01 -7.90
C ALA A 69 -3.55 21.97 -6.36
N ALA A 70 -3.23 23.07 -5.70
CA ALA A 70 -3.36 23.18 -4.24
C ALA A 70 -4.79 22.81 -3.83
N SER A 71 -4.97 22.10 -2.71
CA SER A 71 -6.26 21.58 -2.17
C SER A 71 -6.93 20.42 -2.91
N THR A 72 -6.20 19.69 -3.76
CA THR A 72 -6.77 18.50 -4.41
C THR A 72 -6.96 17.36 -3.40
N VAL A 73 -8.22 16.97 -3.23
CA VAL A 73 -8.58 15.71 -2.58
C VAL A 73 -8.47 14.60 -3.64
N LEU A 74 -7.64 13.59 -3.36
CA LEU A 74 -7.54 12.43 -4.24
C LEU A 74 -8.40 11.30 -3.68
N GLY A 75 -9.42 10.92 -4.44
CA GLY A 75 -10.29 9.79 -4.14
C GLY A 75 -9.71 8.50 -4.70
N GLY A 76 -9.75 7.43 -3.90
CA GLY A 76 -9.47 6.07 -4.34
C GLY A 76 -10.66 5.15 -4.07
N ILE A 77 -10.82 4.11 -4.87
CA ILE A 77 -11.77 3.02 -4.61
C ILE A 77 -10.94 1.80 -4.21
N HIS A 78 -11.30 1.18 -3.09
CA HIS A 78 -10.72 -0.08 -2.65
C HIS A 78 -10.98 -1.18 -3.69
N ASP A 79 -9.92 -1.69 -4.32
CA ASP A 79 -9.96 -2.99 -4.98
C ASP A 79 -9.81 -4.06 -3.89
N LYS A 80 -10.82 -4.92 -3.76
CA LYS A 80 -11.18 -5.70 -2.55
C LYS A 80 -10.13 -6.64 -1.96
N LEU A 81 -8.94 -6.71 -2.57
CA LEU A 81 -7.96 -7.74 -2.28
C LEU A 81 -6.53 -7.19 -2.15
N PHE A 82 -6.19 -6.09 -2.85
CA PHE A 82 -4.82 -5.57 -2.91
C PHE A 82 -4.86 -4.07 -3.18
N GLY A 83 -4.44 -3.25 -2.24
CA GLY A 83 -4.41 -1.80 -2.43
C GLY A 83 -4.36 -1.01 -1.14
N MET A 84 -4.13 0.29 -1.30
CA MET A 84 -4.12 1.26 -0.22
C MET A 84 -5.50 1.26 0.47
N THR A 85 -5.54 0.88 1.74
CA THR A 85 -6.80 0.77 2.51
C THR A 85 -6.62 1.49 3.83
N PRO A 86 -7.02 2.77 3.92
CA PRO A 86 -7.05 3.48 5.19
C PRO A 86 -7.91 2.75 6.21
N PHE A 87 -7.38 2.58 7.42
CA PHE A 87 -8.10 1.97 8.54
C PHE A 87 -8.89 3.00 9.34
N GLU A 88 -8.39 4.24 9.38
CA GLU A 88 -8.97 5.31 10.17
C GLU A 88 -8.82 6.68 9.50
N ILE A 89 -9.77 7.56 9.79
CA ILE A 89 -9.65 8.96 9.43
C ILE A 89 -8.46 9.56 10.17
N GLY A 90 -7.65 10.32 9.44
CA GLY A 90 -6.46 10.98 9.93
C GLY A 90 -5.17 10.19 9.76
N GLU A 91 -5.24 8.97 9.21
CA GLU A 91 -4.06 8.18 8.87
C GLU A 91 -3.22 8.85 7.77
N THR A 92 -1.92 8.98 8.01
CA THR A 92 -0.96 9.59 7.07
C THR A 92 -0.33 8.54 6.17
N TRP A 93 -0.24 8.84 4.87
CA TRP A 93 0.25 7.93 3.83
C TRP A 93 1.36 8.58 3.00
N LEU A 94 2.39 7.79 2.66
CA LEU A 94 3.23 8.06 1.49
C LEU A 94 2.56 7.41 0.30
N VAL A 95 2.31 8.19 -0.75
CA VAL A 95 1.55 7.75 -1.92
C VAL A 95 2.37 7.95 -3.18
N TYR A 96 2.54 6.86 -3.92
CA TYR A 96 3.07 6.78 -5.28
C TYR A 96 1.89 6.63 -6.24
N THR A 97 1.93 7.39 -7.33
CA THR A 97 0.82 7.41 -8.30
C THR A 97 1.29 7.49 -9.74
N ILE A 98 0.45 6.95 -10.61
CA ILE A 98 0.61 7.01 -12.07
C ILE A 98 -0.54 7.82 -12.63
N LYS A 99 -0.25 8.71 -13.58
CA LYS A 99 -1.24 9.49 -14.30
C LYS A 99 -1.74 8.69 -15.50
N ASN A 100 -3.04 8.51 -15.58
CA ASN A 100 -3.69 7.85 -16.70
C ASN A 100 -3.83 8.81 -17.90
N GLN A 101 -4.10 8.24 -19.08
CA GLN A 101 -4.27 9.00 -20.32
C GLN A 101 -5.46 9.98 -20.27
N ASP A 102 -6.48 9.68 -19.48
CA ASP A 102 -7.65 10.54 -19.23
C ASP A 102 -7.37 11.66 -18.22
N GLY A 103 -6.15 11.74 -17.69
CA GLY A 103 -5.73 12.74 -16.71
C GLY A 103 -6.05 12.38 -15.26
N THR A 104 -6.70 11.24 -15.01
CA THR A 104 -6.91 10.73 -13.65
C THR A 104 -5.61 10.18 -13.06
N VAL A 105 -5.59 9.99 -11.74
CA VAL A 105 -4.43 9.49 -11.01
C VAL A 105 -4.80 8.16 -10.37
N THR A 106 -3.96 7.15 -10.55
CA THR A 106 -4.15 5.82 -9.95
C THR A 106 -3.02 5.51 -8.99
N ILE A 107 -3.38 4.93 -7.84
CA ILE A 107 -2.45 4.39 -6.86
C ILE A 107 -2.24 2.91 -7.19
N PRO A 108 -1.02 2.46 -7.53
CA PRO A 108 -0.78 1.06 -7.84
C PRO A 108 -1.03 0.13 -6.65
N ASN A 109 -1.78 -0.96 -6.87
CA ASN A 109 -2.15 -1.92 -5.83
C ASN A 109 -0.95 -2.68 -5.21
N CYS A 110 0.10 -2.92 -6.00
CA CYS A 110 1.32 -3.62 -5.56
C CYS A 110 2.51 -2.67 -5.30
N GLY A 111 2.26 -1.36 -5.24
CA GLY A 111 3.31 -0.36 -5.13
C GLY A 111 3.87 -0.20 -3.72
N LEU A 112 4.71 0.82 -3.53
CA LEU A 112 5.30 1.16 -2.23
C LEU A 112 4.44 2.12 -1.38
N SER A 113 3.25 2.49 -1.87
CA SER A 113 2.28 3.33 -1.14
C SER A 113 1.87 2.67 0.17
N ARG A 114 2.10 3.34 1.29
CA ARG A 114 1.84 2.78 2.63
C ARG A 114 1.72 3.85 3.70
N SER A 115 1.03 3.50 4.78
CA SER A 115 0.76 4.41 5.88
C SER A 115 1.86 4.44 6.92
N THR A 116 1.87 5.50 7.72
CA THR A 116 2.73 5.58 8.90
C THR A 116 2.29 4.61 10.01
N ARG A 117 1.02 4.19 10.01
CA ARG A 117 0.46 3.22 10.95
C ARG A 117 0.82 1.78 10.57
N PHE A 118 0.84 1.46 9.28
CA PHE A 118 1.27 0.18 8.73
C PHE A 118 2.41 0.39 7.71
N PRO A 119 3.63 0.76 8.16
CA PRO A 119 4.72 1.20 7.28
C PRO A 119 5.45 0.05 6.56
N PHE A 120 4.82 -1.12 6.45
CA PHE A 120 5.40 -2.31 5.86
C PHE A 120 5.12 -2.37 4.37
N TYR A 121 6.03 -2.99 3.62
CA TYR A 121 5.86 -3.29 2.19
C TYR A 121 5.83 -4.81 1.98
N TYR A 122 5.31 -5.26 0.84
CA TYR A 122 5.26 -6.68 0.51
C TYR A 122 6.68 -7.24 0.28
N GLY A 123 7.19 -7.97 1.28
CA GLY A 123 8.59 -8.43 1.33
C GLY A 123 9.38 -7.89 2.51
N SER A 124 8.78 -7.01 3.32
CA SER A 124 9.38 -6.52 4.56
C SER A 124 9.79 -7.66 5.48
N PRO A 125 11.03 -7.66 6.03
CA PRO A 125 11.47 -8.65 7.00
C PRO A 125 10.83 -8.44 8.39
N TYR A 126 10.01 -7.39 8.53
CA TYR A 126 9.41 -6.97 9.80
C TYR A 126 7.92 -7.32 9.91
N LEU A 127 7.36 -8.07 8.94
CA LEU A 127 5.98 -8.56 9.01
C LEU A 127 5.73 -9.31 10.32
N PRO A 128 4.47 -9.30 10.83
CA PRO A 128 4.19 -9.97 12.09
C PRO A 128 4.58 -11.45 11.96
N PRO A 129 5.18 -12.05 13.00
CA PRO A 129 5.51 -13.47 12.96
C PRO A 129 4.23 -14.28 12.71
N PRO A 130 4.33 -15.44 12.04
CA PRO A 130 3.18 -16.33 11.92
C PRO A 130 2.64 -16.65 13.31
N PRO A 131 1.32 -16.90 13.44
CA PRO A 131 0.73 -17.29 14.71
C PRO A 131 1.53 -18.46 15.28
N PRO A 132 1.87 -18.44 16.58
CA PRO A 132 2.65 -19.51 17.15
C PRO A 132 1.90 -20.85 17.04
N PRO A 133 2.61 -21.99 16.97
CA PRO A 133 1.98 -23.30 17.09
C PRO A 133 1.12 -23.36 18.36
N LEU A 134 -0.01 -24.08 18.31
CA LEU A 134 -0.95 -24.20 19.45
C LEU A 134 -0.29 -24.64 20.77
N GLU A 135 0.87 -25.29 20.70
CA GLU A 135 1.65 -25.80 21.83
C GLU A 135 2.67 -24.80 22.41
N PHE A 136 2.89 -23.66 21.75
CA PHE A 136 3.83 -22.62 22.18
C PHE A 136 3.07 -21.31 22.39
N SER A 137 2.56 -21.08 23.59
CA SER A 137 2.13 -19.73 23.96
C SER A 137 3.38 -18.86 24.18
N LEU A 138 3.90 -18.22 23.13
CA LEU A 138 4.52 -16.92 23.38
C LEU A 138 3.44 -16.08 24.11
N PRO A 139 3.71 -15.54 25.30
CA PRO A 139 2.74 -14.67 25.96
C PRO A 139 2.34 -13.59 24.96
N ILE A 140 1.04 -13.35 24.79
CA ILE A 140 0.49 -12.36 23.83
C ILE A 140 1.26 -11.03 23.89
N PHE A 141 1.71 -10.64 25.10
CA PHE A 141 2.52 -9.46 25.34
C PHE A 141 3.91 -9.48 24.65
N GLU A 142 4.57 -10.62 24.53
CA GLU A 142 5.87 -10.72 23.83
C GLU A 142 5.69 -10.53 22.32
N LEU A 143 4.62 -11.08 21.75
CA LEU A 143 4.26 -10.84 20.34
C LEU A 143 3.98 -9.36 20.08
N GLU A 144 3.26 -8.70 20.98
CA GLU A 144 3.00 -7.26 20.91
C GLU A 144 4.29 -6.45 20.98
N ILE A 145 5.22 -6.81 21.86
CA ILE A 145 6.54 -6.15 21.95
C ILE A 145 7.33 -6.30 20.65
N ILE A 146 7.35 -7.51 20.07
CA ILE A 146 8.02 -7.77 18.78
C ILE A 146 7.37 -6.95 17.66
N TRP A 147 6.03 -6.92 17.62
CA TRP A 147 5.24 -6.16 16.66
C TRP A 147 5.57 -4.67 16.71
N LEU A 148 5.50 -4.05 17.88
CA LEU A 148 5.82 -2.64 18.09
C LEU A 148 7.26 -2.31 17.68
N LYS A 149 8.21 -3.19 18.01
CA LYS A 149 9.62 -3.03 17.61
C LYS A 149 9.79 -3.08 16.10
N ASN A 150 9.08 -3.98 15.43
CA ASN A 150 9.09 -4.11 13.98
C ASN A 150 8.43 -2.91 13.29
N GLN A 151 7.28 -2.45 13.79
CA GLN A 151 6.61 -1.26 13.30
C GLN A 151 7.51 -0.02 13.42
N LYS A 152 8.18 0.17 14.56
CA LYS A 152 9.14 1.28 14.75
C LYS A 152 10.30 1.24 13.75
N ARG A 153 10.81 0.05 13.41
CA ARG A 153 11.88 -0.12 12.40
C ARG A 153 11.37 0.23 11.00
N ALA A 154 10.22 -0.31 10.62
CA ALA A 154 9.59 -0.03 9.33
C ALA A 154 9.23 1.47 9.17
N LEU A 155 8.77 2.13 10.23
CA LEU A 155 8.51 3.58 10.23
C LEU A 155 9.80 4.38 9.99
N LYS A 156 10.91 4.01 10.65
CA LYS A 156 12.21 4.67 10.43
C LYS A 156 12.71 4.47 9.00
N GLU A 157 12.40 3.33 8.39
CA GLU A 157 12.72 3.07 6.99
C GLU A 157 11.89 3.93 6.03
N LEU A 158 10.59 4.04 6.28
CA LEU A 158 9.69 4.95 5.55
C LEU A 158 10.15 6.42 5.67
N GLN A 159 10.57 6.87 6.85
CA GLN A 159 11.12 8.22 7.03
C GLN A 159 12.36 8.47 6.16
N ARG A 160 13.29 7.50 6.12
CA ARG A 160 14.48 7.56 5.26
C ARG A 160 14.15 7.51 3.76
N GLU A 161 13.04 6.91 3.40
CA GLU A 161 12.53 6.91 2.03
C GLU A 161 12.05 8.30 1.64
N VAL A 162 11.20 8.93 2.45
CA VAL A 162 10.76 10.33 2.25
C VAL A 162 11.96 11.28 2.11
N GLU A 163 12.95 11.17 3.00
CA GLU A 163 14.18 11.97 2.92
C GLU A 163 14.95 11.74 1.61
N ARG A 164 15.00 10.50 1.10
CA ARG A 164 15.67 10.18 -0.16
C ARG A 164 14.90 10.74 -1.36
N ILE A 165 13.58 10.63 -1.37
CA ILE A 165 12.73 11.21 -2.43
C ILE A 165 12.99 12.71 -2.51
N ARG A 166 12.97 13.42 -1.37
CA ARG A 166 13.30 14.86 -1.32
C ARG A 166 14.68 15.18 -1.90
N LYS A 167 15.69 14.32 -1.65
CA LYS A 167 17.03 14.47 -2.24
C LYS A 167 17.05 14.18 -3.74
N TRP A 168 16.29 13.21 -4.22
CA TRP A 168 16.20 12.87 -5.64
C TRP A 168 15.55 14.01 -6.43
N VAL A 169 14.44 14.55 -5.93
CA VAL A 169 13.72 15.68 -6.54
C VAL A 169 14.58 16.94 -6.62
N LYS A 170 15.39 17.23 -5.60
CA LYS A 170 16.34 18.36 -5.66
C LYS A 170 17.34 18.20 -6.79
N ARG A 171 17.92 17.01 -6.96
CA ARG A 171 18.89 16.73 -8.02
C ARG A 171 18.27 16.80 -9.40
N ASP A 172 17.04 16.31 -9.58
CA ASP A 172 16.33 16.35 -10.87
C ASP A 172 15.99 17.78 -11.31
N LYS A 173 15.94 18.76 -10.40
CA LYS A 173 15.73 20.19 -10.72
C LYS A 173 17.02 20.96 -11.05
N GLU A 174 18.18 20.38 -10.75
CA GLU A 174 19.50 20.99 -10.98
C GLU A 174 20.11 20.58 -12.34
N VAL A 175 19.44 19.66 -13.06
CA VAL A 175 19.80 19.19 -14.41
C VAL A 175 18.85 19.81 -15.43
#